data_AF-A0A7C5KY52-F1
#
_entry.id   AF-A0A7C5KY52-F1
#
_cell.length_a   1.000
_cell.length_b   1.000
_cell.length_c   1.000
_cell.angle_alpha   90.00
_cell.angle_beta   90.00
_cell.angle_gamma   90.00
#
_symmetry.space_group_name_H-M   'P 1'
#
loop_
_entity.id
_entity.type
_entity.pdbx_description
1 polymer ?
#
loop_
_entity_poly.entity_id
_entity_poly.type
_entity_poly.pdbx_seq_one_letter_code
_entity_poly.pdbx_strand_id
1 'polypeptide(L)'
;MKGKTNMLHDTRSLLLVFALASISACSDSVIPDLSRLYSTSDLPSRFQSHGPGNLPVQRQPPVILIHGAFGSRLNNEADDEELWPGNLWRILFSDYEDIGLSIDAETLRPAPSVLRPAGVTDKVVGKDYYGAIIRTLEDVGGYTLGTPGEKQQTGKRQYYLFVYDWREDNVQTAGRLDDLIEQIRKDYASPELKVDIVAHSMGGLVTRYYLRYGHEDVLNDNDFPVSGYGFSRVNKVILLGTPNLGSVSAMVEVLQGLKIGLNRIPPHVMLTWPSTYQLFPHPILLSMITLDGKPLERDFFDTETWRRFEWTIFNPQVRDSIIENKGEDYYQLLVRYFDRQLERARRFVWSLSVPTPESPVRYIVFGGDCELTPARLLVEEVEGESVVRLFPSEIESPVDGVNYDLLMLEPGDGRVTKPSLIARDALDPTIPRHRYSYFPL
;
A
#
# COMPACT_ATOMS: atom_id res chain seq x y z
N MET A 1 -29.94 41.14 62.16
CA MET A 1 -28.71 41.83 62.59
C MET A 1 -27.61 41.45 61.61
N LYS A 2 -27.46 42.16 60.48
CA LYS A 2 -26.52 43.29 60.27
C LYS A 2 -25.10 43.03 60.83
N GLY A 3 -24.19 42.61 59.95
CA GLY A 3 -23.17 43.54 59.45
C GLY A 3 -21.69 43.17 59.67
N LYS A 4 -20.95 43.38 58.56
CA LYS A 4 -19.53 43.79 58.44
C LYS A 4 -18.45 42.71 58.32
N THR A 5 -18.32 42.26 57.08
CA THR A 5 -17.07 42.20 56.30
C THR A 5 -16.29 43.53 56.36
N ASN A 6 -14.96 43.44 56.54
CA ASN A 6 -13.89 44.32 56.02
C ASN A 6 -12.57 43.55 56.20
N MET A 7 -11.91 43.00 55.17
CA MET A 7 -11.15 43.59 54.04
C MET A 7 -9.81 44.23 54.45
N LEU A 8 -8.73 43.66 53.87
CA LEU A 8 -7.56 44.30 53.22
C LEU A 8 -6.12 43.99 53.72
N HIS A 9 -5.30 43.74 52.70
CA HIS A 9 -3.84 43.61 52.56
C HIS A 9 -3.20 42.30 53.02
N ASP A 10 -2.82 41.35 52.15
CA ASP A 10 -2.21 41.39 50.80
C ASP A 10 -0.87 42.15 50.75
N THR A 11 0.24 41.41 50.89
CA THR A 11 1.33 41.37 49.90
C THR A 11 2.48 40.45 50.34
N ARG A 12 2.92 39.62 49.37
CA ARG A 12 4.30 39.11 49.14
C ARG A 12 4.82 37.90 49.93
N SER A 13 4.82 36.78 49.18
CA SER A 13 6.03 36.05 48.75
C SER A 13 6.74 35.14 49.76
N LEU A 14 6.53 33.83 49.61
CA LEU A 14 7.30 32.90 48.75
C LEU A 14 7.78 31.65 49.53
N LEU A 15 7.77 30.54 48.79
CA LEU A 15 8.55 29.31 49.02
C LEU A 15 8.08 28.38 50.14
N LEU A 16 7.09 27.55 49.79
CA LEU A 16 7.15 26.13 50.13
C LEU A 16 6.88 25.30 48.88
N VAL A 17 7.98 25.10 48.14
CA VAL A 17 8.16 24.03 47.16
C VAL A 17 8.20 22.73 47.96
N PHE A 18 7.06 22.03 48.04
CA PHE A 18 7.05 20.66 48.52
C PHE A 18 7.45 19.73 47.37
N ALA A 19 8.61 19.12 47.59
CA ALA A 19 9.25 18.07 46.83
C ALA A 19 8.30 17.07 46.13
N LEU A 20 8.06 17.29 44.84
CA LEU A 20 7.92 16.22 43.86
C LEU A 20 9.34 15.84 43.42
N ALA A 21 9.96 14.95 44.19
CA ALA A 21 11.17 14.29 43.75
C ALA A 21 10.83 13.41 42.54
N SER A 22 11.16 13.96 41.38
CA SER A 22 11.38 13.35 40.08
C SER A 22 11.72 11.86 40.15
N ILE A 23 10.69 11.02 39.98
CA ILE A 23 10.84 9.79 39.19
C ILE A 23 10.69 10.23 37.72
N SER A 24 11.70 10.93 37.23
CA SER A 24 11.96 11.04 35.78
C SER A 24 12.88 9.88 35.42
N ALA A 25 12.37 8.67 35.54
CA ALA A 25 12.98 7.48 34.96
C ALA A 25 12.10 7.07 33.78
N CYS A 26 12.64 7.26 32.57
CA CYS A 26 12.14 6.75 31.28
C CYS A 26 10.90 7.43 30.70
N SER A 27 11.00 8.72 30.36
CA SER A 27 10.13 9.31 29.32
C SER A 27 10.87 10.05 28.21
N ASP A 28 12.21 10.02 28.21
CA ASP A 28 12.96 10.21 26.98
C ASP A 28 13.08 8.83 26.36
N SER A 29 12.46 8.63 25.20
CA SER A 29 12.73 7.48 24.36
C SER A 29 14.22 7.50 24.01
N VAL A 30 15.04 6.82 24.81
CA VAL A 30 16.44 6.55 24.49
C VAL A 30 16.40 5.74 23.21
N ILE A 31 16.52 6.42 22.06
CA ILE A 31 16.77 5.75 20.79
C ILE A 31 18.09 5.02 21.02
N PRO A 32 18.11 3.67 21.00
CA PRO A 32 19.34 2.93 21.16
C PRO A 32 20.35 3.44 20.12
N ASP A 33 21.63 3.48 20.45
CA ASP A 33 22.68 3.75 19.46
C ASP A 33 22.79 2.56 18.50
N LEU A 34 21.82 2.48 17.58
CA LEU A 34 21.71 1.43 16.58
C LEU A 34 22.84 1.56 15.55
N SER A 35 23.40 2.77 15.36
CA SER A 35 24.55 2.99 14.47
C SER A 35 25.74 2.14 14.89
N ARG A 36 25.97 2.03 16.20
CA ARG A 36 27.03 1.22 16.79
C ARG A 36 26.88 -0.28 16.52
N LEU A 37 25.66 -0.79 16.31
CA LEU A 37 25.46 -2.19 15.90
C LEU A 37 26.07 -2.44 14.52
N TYR A 38 25.95 -1.47 13.61
CA TYR A 38 26.44 -1.61 12.24
C TYR A 38 27.94 -1.28 12.11
N SER A 39 28.49 -0.40 12.94
CA SER A 39 29.94 -0.10 12.98
C SER A 39 30.80 -1.28 13.46
N THR A 40 30.21 -2.32 14.07
CA THR A 40 30.97 -3.52 14.48
C THR A 40 31.47 -4.36 13.31
N SER A 41 30.88 -4.20 12.13
CA SER A 41 31.30 -4.91 10.91
C SER A 41 32.68 -4.49 10.39
N ASP A 42 33.17 -3.31 10.81
CA ASP A 42 34.51 -2.78 10.49
C ASP A 42 35.58 -3.16 11.53
N LEU A 43 35.21 -3.83 12.63
CA LEU A 43 36.15 -4.28 13.66
C LEU A 43 36.91 -5.53 13.21
N PRO A 44 38.14 -5.79 13.72
CA PRO A 44 38.87 -7.03 13.46
C PRO A 44 38.03 -8.27 13.79
N SER A 45 38.21 -9.35 13.01
CA SER A 45 37.38 -10.57 13.03
C SER A 45 37.07 -11.17 14.40
N ARG A 46 37.99 -11.03 15.38
CA ARG A 46 37.80 -11.50 16.77
C ARG A 46 36.68 -10.79 17.55
N PHE A 47 36.18 -9.64 17.05
CA PHE A 47 35.09 -8.87 17.64
C PHE A 47 33.81 -8.89 16.79
N GLN A 48 33.84 -9.53 15.63
CA GLN A 48 32.67 -9.70 14.78
C GLN A 48 31.85 -10.89 15.29
N SER A 49 30.57 -10.69 15.59
CA SER A 49 29.66 -11.80 15.92
C SER A 49 29.48 -12.71 14.70
N HIS A 50 29.49 -14.04 14.89
CA HIS A 50 29.28 -15.02 13.81
C HIS A 50 27.79 -15.16 13.43
N GLY A 51 27.11 -14.04 13.21
CA GLY A 51 25.72 -13.98 12.77
C GLY A 51 25.61 -13.62 11.28
N PRO A 52 24.49 -13.96 10.61
CA PRO A 52 24.27 -13.72 9.17
C PRO A 52 24.24 -12.24 8.75
N GLY A 53 24.42 -11.29 9.69
CA GLY A 53 24.54 -9.84 9.42
C GLY A 53 25.98 -9.31 9.24
N ASN A 54 27.00 -10.10 9.55
CA ASN A 54 28.42 -9.68 9.49
C ASN A 54 29.14 -10.18 8.25
N LEU A 55 28.47 -10.09 7.10
CA LEU A 55 29.18 -10.14 5.83
C LEU A 55 30.06 -8.88 5.72
N PRO A 56 31.32 -8.96 5.24
CA PRO A 56 32.09 -7.78 4.85
C PRO A 56 31.20 -6.84 4.03
N VAL A 57 31.36 -5.52 4.11
CA VAL A 57 30.53 -4.56 3.34
C VAL A 57 30.44 -4.95 1.85
N GLN A 58 31.50 -5.52 1.29
CA GLN A 58 31.58 -6.04 -0.08
C GLN A 58 30.70 -7.28 -0.38
N ARG A 59 30.11 -7.90 0.65
CA ARG A 59 29.27 -9.10 0.56
C ARG A 59 27.83 -8.87 1.01
N GLN A 60 27.48 -7.67 1.49
CA GLN A 60 26.08 -7.37 1.81
C GLN A 60 25.29 -7.07 0.53
N PRO A 61 24.13 -7.71 0.29
CA PRO A 61 23.23 -7.38 -0.81
C PRO A 61 22.84 -5.89 -0.81
N PRO A 62 22.79 -5.21 -1.96
CA PRO A 62 22.17 -3.90 -2.03
C PRO A 62 20.68 -4.00 -1.71
N VAL A 63 20.13 -2.92 -1.15
CA VAL A 63 18.71 -2.84 -0.76
C VAL A 63 17.92 -2.12 -1.84
N ILE A 64 16.76 -2.64 -2.22
CA ILE A 64 15.78 -1.92 -3.04
C ILE A 64 14.61 -1.51 -2.14
N LEU A 65 14.36 -0.20 -2.02
CA LEU A 65 13.18 0.34 -1.37
C LEU A 65 12.08 0.55 -2.41
N ILE A 66 10.93 -0.11 -2.20
CA ILE A 66 9.78 -0.08 -3.10
C ILE A 66 8.62 0.60 -2.40
N HIS A 67 8.12 1.68 -3.00
CA HIS A 67 6.96 2.41 -2.48
C HIS A 67 5.64 1.67 -2.80
N GLY A 68 4.56 2.05 -2.10
CA GLY A 68 3.21 1.59 -2.37
C GLY A 68 2.42 2.51 -3.30
N ALA A 69 1.10 2.34 -3.32
CA ALA A 69 0.19 3.23 -4.03
C ALA A 69 0.41 4.69 -3.62
N PHE A 70 0.33 5.61 -4.58
CA PHE A 70 0.57 7.05 -4.39
C PHE A 70 1.97 7.44 -3.88
N GLY A 71 2.92 6.49 -3.88
CA GLY A 71 4.21 6.66 -3.24
C GLY A 71 5.27 7.41 -4.07
N SER A 72 5.10 7.50 -5.39
CA SER A 72 5.94 8.32 -6.26
C SER A 72 5.24 9.61 -6.66
N ARG A 73 6.05 10.64 -6.87
CA ARG A 73 5.63 11.85 -7.57
C ARG A 73 5.45 11.58 -9.05
N LEU A 74 4.42 12.18 -9.64
CA LEU A 74 4.15 12.11 -11.07
C LEU A 74 4.36 13.48 -11.69
N ASN A 75 5.32 13.56 -12.61
CA ASN A 75 5.64 14.79 -13.32
C ASN A 75 5.24 14.65 -14.79
N ASN A 76 4.75 15.74 -15.39
CA ASN A 76 4.55 15.81 -16.83
C ASN A 76 5.89 15.64 -17.56
N GLU A 77 5.92 14.75 -18.55
CA GLU A 77 7.13 14.46 -19.30
C GLU A 77 7.62 15.64 -20.15
N ALA A 78 6.71 16.51 -20.61
CA ALA A 78 7.02 17.62 -21.51
C ALA A 78 7.70 18.81 -20.82
N ASP A 79 7.31 19.12 -19.59
CA ASP A 79 7.72 20.35 -18.88
C ASP A 79 8.19 20.12 -17.43
N ASP A 80 8.21 18.87 -16.96
CA ASP A 80 8.57 18.46 -15.60
C ASP A 80 7.65 19.03 -14.50
N GLU A 81 6.45 19.50 -14.85
CA GLU A 81 5.46 19.96 -13.86
C GLU A 81 4.98 18.79 -12.99
N GLU A 82 5.10 18.93 -11.66
CA GLU A 82 4.62 17.93 -10.69
C GLU A 82 3.08 17.99 -10.56
N LEU A 83 2.40 16.96 -11.08
CA LEU A 83 0.94 16.78 -10.99
C LEU A 83 0.51 15.86 -9.84
N TRP A 84 1.43 15.12 -9.24
CA TRP A 84 1.15 14.36 -8.02
C TRP A 84 2.32 14.40 -7.04
N PRO A 85 2.08 14.71 -5.75
CA PRO A 85 0.84 15.28 -5.21
C PRO A 85 0.59 16.71 -5.71
N GLY A 86 1.62 17.35 -6.26
CA GLY A 86 1.59 18.72 -6.74
C GLY A 86 1.57 19.74 -5.60
N ASN A 87 1.40 21.00 -5.96
CA ASN A 87 1.44 22.10 -4.99
C ASN A 87 0.14 22.20 -4.15
N LEU A 88 0.17 23.02 -3.08
CA LEU A 88 -0.98 23.23 -2.19
C LEU A 88 -2.24 23.74 -2.91
N TRP A 89 -2.09 24.54 -3.97
CA TRP A 89 -3.23 24.99 -4.77
C TRP A 89 -3.93 23.83 -5.45
N ARG A 90 -3.16 22.90 -6.03
CA ARG A 90 -3.69 21.69 -6.65
C ARG A 90 -4.43 20.82 -5.65
N ILE A 91 -3.85 20.60 -4.47
CA ILE A 91 -4.49 19.84 -3.39
C ILE A 91 -5.86 20.43 -2.99
N LEU A 92 -5.99 21.76 -3.03
CA LEU A 92 -7.21 22.48 -2.65
C LEU A 92 -8.23 22.68 -3.79
N PHE A 93 -7.80 22.71 -5.05
CA PHE A 93 -8.66 23.15 -6.17
C PHE A 93 -8.66 22.25 -7.41
N SER A 94 -7.81 21.23 -7.50
CA SER A 94 -7.80 20.30 -8.65
C SER A 94 -8.99 19.34 -8.63
N ASP A 95 -9.49 19.02 -9.82
CA ASP A 95 -10.45 17.95 -10.11
C ASP A 95 -9.78 16.58 -10.35
N TYR A 96 -8.44 16.56 -10.46
CA TYR A 96 -7.60 15.37 -10.69
C TYR A 96 -7.87 14.62 -12.00
N GLU A 97 -8.53 15.21 -12.99
CA GLU A 97 -8.80 14.55 -14.29
C GLU A 97 -7.52 14.20 -15.06
N ASP A 98 -6.51 15.05 -14.95
CA ASP A 98 -5.21 14.99 -15.62
C ASP A 98 -4.26 13.90 -15.09
N ILE A 99 -4.58 13.24 -13.97
CA ILE A 99 -3.87 12.04 -13.50
C ILE A 99 -4.55 10.73 -13.93
N GLY A 100 -5.65 10.81 -14.69
CA GLY A 100 -6.24 9.66 -15.37
C GLY A 100 -5.29 9.04 -16.41
N LEU A 101 -5.46 7.75 -16.67
CA LEU A 101 -4.80 7.06 -17.79
C LEU A 101 -5.76 7.00 -18.98
N SER A 102 -5.27 7.39 -20.15
CA SER A 102 -5.99 7.18 -21.41
C SER A 102 -6.13 5.69 -21.69
N ILE A 103 -7.25 5.27 -22.28
CA ILE A 103 -7.54 3.86 -22.58
C ILE A 103 -7.29 3.61 -24.07
N ASP A 104 -6.46 2.62 -24.38
CA ASP A 104 -6.30 2.13 -25.74
C ASP A 104 -7.50 1.22 -26.10
N ALA A 105 -8.22 1.59 -27.16
CA ALA A 105 -9.51 0.98 -27.50
C ALA A 105 -9.40 -0.46 -28.05
N GLU A 106 -8.25 -0.82 -28.62
CA GLU A 106 -8.00 -2.14 -29.19
C GLU A 106 -7.50 -3.11 -28.13
N THR A 107 -6.53 -2.67 -27.35
CA THR A 107 -5.86 -3.48 -26.35
C THR A 107 -6.52 -3.42 -24.99
N LEU A 108 -7.46 -2.50 -24.74
CA LEU A 108 -8.12 -2.29 -23.44
C LEU A 108 -7.11 -2.23 -22.28
N ARG A 109 -5.95 -1.63 -22.54
CA ARG A 109 -4.90 -1.33 -21.56
C ARG A 109 -4.73 0.18 -21.48
N PRO A 110 -4.12 0.70 -20.39
CA PRO A 110 -3.65 2.06 -20.41
C PRO A 110 -2.76 2.33 -21.63
N ALA A 111 -3.06 3.38 -22.37
CA ALA A 111 -2.13 3.96 -23.32
C ALA A 111 -0.92 4.55 -22.56
N PRO A 112 0.23 4.73 -23.23
CA PRO A 112 1.40 5.36 -22.60
C PRO A 112 1.03 6.68 -21.91
N SER A 113 1.39 6.81 -20.64
CA SER A 113 1.12 8.04 -19.90
C SER A 113 2.03 9.17 -20.37
N VAL A 114 1.49 10.39 -20.36
CA VAL A 114 2.28 11.62 -20.50
C VAL A 114 2.98 12.02 -19.19
N LEU A 115 2.73 11.28 -18.10
CA LEU A 115 3.37 11.52 -16.82
C LEU A 115 4.41 10.43 -16.55
N ARG A 116 5.53 10.84 -15.95
CA ARG A 116 6.60 9.94 -15.53
C ARG A 116 6.80 9.99 -14.00
N PRO A 117 7.16 8.85 -13.38
CA PRO A 117 7.60 8.85 -12.00
C PRO A 117 8.93 9.61 -11.84
N ALA A 118 9.02 10.52 -10.87
CA ALA A 118 10.21 11.38 -10.69
C ALA A 118 10.99 11.13 -9.38
N GLY A 119 10.31 10.69 -8.32
CA GLY A 119 10.93 10.37 -7.04
C GLY A 119 9.89 9.88 -6.04
N VAL A 120 10.32 9.37 -4.90
CA VAL A 120 9.40 9.00 -3.81
C VAL A 120 8.89 10.29 -3.13
N THR A 121 7.61 10.34 -2.78
CA THR A 121 7.06 11.49 -2.05
C THR A 121 7.49 11.45 -0.59
N ASP A 122 8.00 12.56 -0.06
CA ASP A 122 8.33 12.71 1.37
C ASP A 122 7.08 12.72 2.25
N LYS A 123 5.88 12.88 1.66
CA LYS A 123 4.59 12.88 2.36
C LYS A 123 3.55 12.11 1.54
N VAL A 124 3.19 10.91 1.97
CA VAL A 124 1.99 10.23 1.48
C VAL A 124 0.85 10.61 2.40
N VAL A 125 -0.17 11.31 1.90
CA VAL A 125 -1.39 11.64 2.65
C VAL A 125 -1.07 12.24 4.03
N GLY A 126 -0.09 13.16 4.08
CA GLY A 126 0.29 13.89 5.29
C GLY A 126 1.23 13.17 6.28
N LYS A 127 1.68 11.94 6.00
CA LYS A 127 2.66 11.22 6.84
C LYS A 127 4.00 11.02 6.12
N ASP A 128 5.11 11.33 6.81
CA ASP A 128 6.48 11.11 6.33
C ASP A 128 6.92 9.66 6.56
N TYR A 129 6.38 8.75 5.76
CA TYR A 129 6.72 7.32 5.82
C TYR A 129 8.08 7.02 5.18
N TYR A 130 8.32 7.51 3.97
CA TYR A 130 9.52 7.14 3.23
C TYR A 130 10.76 7.89 3.68
N GLY A 131 10.65 9.15 4.10
CA GLY A 131 11.77 9.89 4.67
C GLY A 131 12.27 9.25 5.97
N ALA A 132 11.38 8.70 6.80
CA ALA A 132 11.79 7.97 8.00
C ALA A 132 12.59 6.68 7.68
N ILE A 133 12.16 5.92 6.66
CA ILE A 133 12.88 4.73 6.21
C ILE A 133 14.23 5.11 5.59
N ILE A 134 14.26 6.14 4.73
CA ILE A 134 15.48 6.64 4.08
C ILE A 134 16.49 7.11 5.13
N ARG A 135 16.08 7.95 6.09
CA ARG A 135 16.94 8.37 7.21
C ARG A 135 17.46 7.20 8.02
N THR A 136 16.63 6.17 8.25
CA THR A 136 17.08 4.95 8.94
C THR A 136 18.14 4.20 8.13
N LEU A 137 17.98 4.09 6.81
CA LEU A 137 18.97 3.45 5.94
C LEU A 137 20.29 4.24 5.92
N GLU A 138 20.21 5.56 5.79
CA GLU A 138 21.38 6.44 5.64
C GLU A 138 22.08 6.69 6.98
N ASP A 139 21.37 7.27 7.96
CA ASP A 139 21.95 7.75 9.21
C ASP A 139 22.32 6.60 10.17
N VAL A 140 21.52 5.53 10.18
CA VAL A 140 21.70 4.40 11.09
C VAL A 140 22.36 3.22 10.38
N GLY A 141 21.87 2.85 9.20
CA GLY A 141 22.34 1.70 8.44
C GLY A 141 23.65 1.93 7.68
N GLY A 142 24.06 3.19 7.51
CA GLY A 142 25.25 3.59 6.76
C GLY A 142 25.14 3.31 5.26
N TYR A 143 23.93 3.24 4.73
CA TYR A 143 23.70 3.07 3.29
C TYR A 143 23.84 4.41 2.56
N THR A 144 24.26 4.34 1.30
CA THR A 144 24.28 5.46 0.38
C THR A 144 23.38 5.19 -0.80
N LEU A 145 22.65 6.20 -1.27
CA LEU A 145 21.81 6.06 -2.46
C LEU A 145 22.67 5.71 -3.68
N GLY A 146 22.30 4.64 -4.37
CA GLY A 146 22.86 4.24 -5.65
C GLY A 146 22.04 4.79 -6.82
N THR A 147 22.74 5.12 -7.91
CA THR A 147 22.12 5.52 -9.17
C THR A 147 22.19 4.34 -10.13
N PRO A 148 21.06 3.78 -10.61
CA PRO A 148 21.07 2.72 -11.61
C PRO A 148 21.85 3.15 -12.87
N GLY A 149 22.75 2.30 -13.35
CA GLY A 149 23.63 2.60 -14.49
C GLY A 149 25.00 3.15 -14.11
N GLU A 150 25.20 3.56 -12.86
CA GLU A 150 26.51 3.95 -12.34
C GLU A 150 27.19 2.77 -11.64
N LYS A 151 28.51 2.66 -11.81
CA LYS A 151 29.29 1.61 -11.14
C LYS A 151 29.13 1.67 -9.63
N GLN A 152 29.06 0.50 -9.01
CA GLN A 152 29.04 0.32 -7.56
C GLN A 152 30.17 1.09 -6.87
N GLN A 153 29.84 1.81 -5.78
CA GLN A 153 30.83 2.54 -5.00
C GLN A 153 31.55 1.61 -4.03
N THR A 154 32.81 1.27 -4.34
CA THR A 154 33.60 0.31 -3.54
C THR A 154 33.63 0.69 -2.06
N GLY A 155 33.33 -0.28 -1.19
CA GLY A 155 33.36 -0.09 0.26
C GLY A 155 32.12 0.60 0.85
N LYS A 156 31.09 0.89 0.04
CA LYS A 156 29.82 1.43 0.52
C LYS A 156 28.69 0.42 0.39
N ARG A 157 27.78 0.44 1.36
CA ARG A 157 26.47 -0.22 1.27
C ARG A 157 25.56 0.66 0.43
N GLN A 158 24.91 0.11 -0.59
CA GLN A 158 24.01 0.90 -1.41
C GLN A 158 22.56 0.47 -1.26
N TYR A 159 21.69 1.46 -1.31
CA TYR A 159 20.26 1.26 -1.49
C TYR A 159 19.80 1.96 -2.77
N TYR A 160 18.71 1.46 -3.36
CA TYR A 160 18.12 1.97 -4.58
C TYR A 160 16.65 2.25 -4.33
N LEU A 161 16.15 3.35 -4.86
CA LEU A 161 14.72 3.65 -4.87
C LEU A 161 14.12 3.06 -6.15
N PHE A 162 13.17 2.14 -6.01
CA PHE A 162 12.36 1.72 -7.15
C PHE A 162 11.15 2.62 -7.25
N VAL A 163 11.29 3.65 -8.09
CA VAL A 163 10.24 4.65 -8.34
C VAL A 163 9.49 4.25 -9.61
N TYR A 164 8.20 3.96 -9.46
CA TYR A 164 7.34 3.51 -10.56
C TYR A 164 6.02 4.29 -10.58
N ASP A 165 5.33 4.28 -11.72
CA ASP A 165 3.98 4.82 -11.80
C ASP A 165 2.99 3.89 -11.10
N TRP A 166 2.51 4.31 -9.93
CA TRP A 166 1.63 3.51 -9.09
C TRP A 166 0.22 3.33 -9.67
N ARG A 167 -0.13 4.00 -10.77
CA ARG A 167 -1.43 3.84 -11.45
C ARG A 167 -1.46 2.60 -12.33
N GLU A 168 -0.29 2.19 -12.83
CA GLU A 168 -0.18 1.14 -13.83
C GLU A 168 -0.30 -0.28 -13.25
N ASP A 169 -0.37 -1.26 -14.14
CA ASP A 169 -0.47 -2.67 -13.81
C ASP A 169 0.76 -3.19 -13.03
N ASN A 170 0.51 -3.86 -11.90
CA ASN A 170 1.55 -4.42 -11.05
C ASN A 170 2.39 -5.50 -11.74
N VAL A 171 1.87 -6.18 -12.78
CA VAL A 171 2.63 -7.13 -13.61
C VAL A 171 3.69 -6.42 -14.44
N GLN A 172 3.31 -5.32 -15.09
CA GLN A 172 4.26 -4.49 -15.86
C GLN A 172 5.29 -3.86 -14.92
N THR A 173 4.85 -3.43 -13.73
CA THR A 173 5.73 -2.93 -12.68
C THR A 173 6.73 -4.00 -12.20
N ALA A 174 6.31 -5.27 -12.09
CA ALA A 174 7.24 -6.36 -11.75
C ALA A 174 8.31 -6.59 -12.83
N GLY A 175 7.96 -6.40 -14.11
CA GLY A 175 8.94 -6.38 -15.21
C GLY A 175 9.98 -5.28 -15.04
N ARG A 176 9.55 -4.05 -14.70
CA ARG A 176 10.49 -2.94 -14.43
C ARG A 176 11.35 -3.16 -13.19
N LEU A 177 10.85 -3.89 -12.20
CA LEU A 177 11.65 -4.32 -11.05
C LEU A 177 12.76 -5.28 -11.51
N ASP A 178 12.48 -6.17 -12.47
CA ASP A 178 13.49 -7.03 -13.07
C ASP A 178 14.57 -6.21 -13.76
N ASP A 179 14.18 -5.23 -14.58
CA ASP A 179 15.11 -4.34 -15.28
C ASP A 179 16.05 -3.62 -14.30
N LEU A 180 15.52 -3.12 -13.18
CA LEU A 180 16.31 -2.50 -12.13
C LEU A 180 17.29 -3.50 -11.50
N ILE A 181 16.85 -4.71 -11.15
CA ILE A 181 17.71 -5.74 -10.53
C ILE A 181 18.83 -6.16 -11.49
N GLU A 182 18.51 -6.36 -12.77
CA GLU A 182 19.51 -6.69 -13.80
C GLU A 182 20.46 -5.53 -14.07
N GLN A 183 20.00 -4.27 -13.96
CA GLN A 183 20.88 -3.11 -14.00
C GLN A 183 21.82 -3.08 -12.80
N ILE A 184 21.33 -3.31 -11.58
CA ILE A 184 22.16 -3.38 -10.37
C ILE A 184 23.22 -4.49 -10.48
N ARG A 185 22.86 -5.67 -11.02
CA ARG A 185 23.82 -6.76 -11.30
C ARG A 185 24.95 -6.32 -12.23
N LYS A 186 24.65 -5.54 -13.27
CA LYS A 186 25.64 -4.96 -14.18
C LYS A 186 26.51 -3.92 -13.47
N ASP A 187 25.90 -3.03 -12.69
CA ASP A 187 26.58 -1.97 -11.94
C ASP A 187 27.59 -2.54 -10.92
N TYR A 188 27.29 -3.71 -10.35
CA TYR A 188 28.14 -4.49 -9.44
C TYR A 188 29.10 -5.46 -10.16
N ALA A 189 28.99 -5.60 -11.48
CA ALA A 189 29.69 -6.61 -12.28
C ALA A 189 29.54 -8.04 -11.71
N SER A 190 28.34 -8.38 -11.22
CA SER A 190 28.05 -9.65 -10.56
C SER A 190 26.71 -10.23 -11.02
N PRO A 191 26.71 -11.13 -12.01
CA PRO A 191 25.49 -11.74 -12.55
C PRO A 191 24.68 -12.55 -11.51
N GLU A 192 25.36 -13.12 -10.51
CA GLU A 192 24.74 -13.91 -9.45
C GLU A 192 24.37 -13.06 -8.22
N LEU A 193 24.56 -11.74 -8.28
CA LEU A 193 24.19 -10.86 -7.17
C LEU A 193 22.71 -11.01 -6.85
N LYS A 194 22.43 -11.11 -5.55
CA LYS A 194 21.08 -11.00 -5.02
C LYS A 194 20.89 -9.65 -4.36
N VAL A 195 19.66 -9.16 -4.38
CA VAL A 195 19.25 -7.93 -3.68
C VAL A 195 18.41 -8.27 -2.44
N ASP A 196 18.41 -7.38 -1.45
CA ASP A 196 17.41 -7.36 -0.39
C ASP A 196 16.31 -6.35 -0.77
N ILE A 197 15.04 -6.66 -0.50
CA ILE A 197 13.92 -5.79 -0.84
C ILE A 197 13.20 -5.33 0.44
N VAL A 198 12.94 -4.03 0.54
CA VAL A 198 12.02 -3.43 1.50
C VAL A 198 10.85 -2.87 0.72
N ALA A 199 9.68 -3.48 0.85
CA ALA A 199 8.51 -3.12 0.05
C ALA A 199 7.35 -2.69 0.93
N HIS A 200 6.80 -1.52 0.65
CA HIS A 200 5.68 -0.95 1.39
C HIS A 200 4.37 -1.13 0.64
N SER A 201 3.31 -1.51 1.35
CA SER A 201 1.93 -1.57 0.86
C SER A 201 1.86 -2.33 -0.48
N MET A 202 1.30 -1.73 -1.54
CA MET A 202 1.19 -2.31 -2.89
C MET A 202 2.52 -2.76 -3.50
N GLY A 203 3.63 -2.10 -3.16
CA GLY A 203 4.97 -2.50 -3.61
C GLY A 203 5.34 -3.92 -3.16
N GLY A 204 4.76 -4.39 -2.06
CA GLY A 204 4.89 -5.77 -1.61
C GLY A 204 4.17 -6.76 -2.52
N LEU A 205 3.06 -6.38 -3.13
CA LEU A 205 2.35 -7.21 -4.11
C LEU A 205 3.15 -7.33 -5.42
N VAL A 206 3.72 -6.21 -5.89
CA VAL A 206 4.68 -6.20 -7.02
C VAL A 206 5.84 -7.17 -6.73
N THR A 207 6.43 -7.05 -5.55
CA THR A 207 7.54 -7.92 -5.11
C THR A 207 7.15 -9.39 -5.09
N ARG A 208 5.97 -9.71 -4.55
CA ARG A 208 5.47 -11.09 -4.51
C ARG A 208 5.21 -11.66 -5.90
N TYR A 209 4.65 -10.87 -6.80
CA TYR A 209 4.46 -11.27 -8.19
C TYR A 209 5.82 -11.54 -8.86
N TYR A 210 6.76 -10.60 -8.74
CA TYR A 210 8.11 -10.72 -9.28
C TYR A 210 8.84 -11.99 -8.79
N LEU A 211 8.76 -12.30 -7.50
CA LEU A 211 9.40 -13.51 -6.96
C LEU A 211 8.86 -14.79 -7.60
N ARG A 212 7.56 -14.83 -7.90
CA ARG A 212 6.87 -15.97 -8.48
C ARG A 212 7.08 -16.11 -9.98
N TYR A 213 7.02 -15.01 -10.72
CA TYR A 213 6.89 -15.01 -12.18
C TYR A 213 7.92 -14.14 -12.91
N GLY A 214 8.70 -13.33 -12.19
CA GLY A 214 9.65 -12.40 -12.81
C GLY A 214 8.93 -11.33 -13.62
N HIS A 215 9.36 -11.16 -14.87
CA HIS A 215 8.77 -10.24 -15.85
C HIS A 215 7.64 -10.89 -16.69
N GLU A 216 7.32 -12.17 -16.49
CA GLU A 216 6.31 -12.86 -17.29
C GLU A 216 4.89 -12.45 -16.89
N ASP A 217 4.03 -12.16 -17.87
CA ASP A 217 2.60 -11.92 -17.68
C ASP A 217 1.82 -13.24 -17.75
N VAL A 218 1.46 -13.78 -16.59
CA VAL A 218 0.71 -15.03 -16.46
C VAL A 218 -0.80 -14.81 -16.30
N LEU A 219 -1.29 -13.57 -16.40
CA LEU A 219 -2.70 -13.25 -16.12
C LEU A 219 -3.62 -13.39 -17.34
N ASN A 220 -3.12 -13.96 -18.44
CA ASN A 220 -3.94 -14.26 -19.62
C ASN A 220 -4.78 -15.54 -19.44
N ASP A 221 -4.45 -16.38 -18.45
CA ASP A 221 -5.18 -17.59 -18.08
C ASP A 221 -5.16 -17.79 -16.54
N ASN A 222 -5.73 -18.89 -16.05
CA ASN A 222 -5.90 -19.25 -14.65
C ASN A 222 -4.91 -20.31 -14.14
N ASP A 223 -3.95 -20.73 -14.96
CA ASP A 223 -2.99 -21.80 -14.62
C ASP A 223 -1.83 -21.33 -13.71
N PHE A 224 -1.48 -20.04 -13.74
CA PHE A 224 -0.44 -19.40 -12.91
C PHE A 224 0.84 -20.24 -12.71
N PRO A 225 1.59 -20.58 -13.77
CA PRO A 225 2.78 -21.41 -13.66
C PRO A 225 3.90 -20.69 -12.89
N VAL A 226 4.08 -21.03 -11.61
CA VAL A 226 5.10 -20.41 -10.75
C VAL A 226 6.49 -20.87 -11.18
N SER A 227 7.23 -20.00 -11.86
CA SER A 227 8.61 -20.26 -12.29
C SER A 227 9.63 -20.07 -11.15
N GLY A 228 9.29 -19.29 -10.13
CA GLY A 228 10.21 -18.92 -9.05
C GLY A 228 11.36 -18.04 -9.53
N TYR A 229 11.17 -17.35 -10.66
CA TYR A 229 12.22 -16.60 -11.37
C TYR A 229 12.98 -15.61 -10.47
N GLY A 230 12.30 -14.95 -9.53
CA GLY A 230 12.94 -14.01 -8.62
C GLY A 230 13.72 -14.66 -7.47
N PHE A 231 13.59 -15.96 -7.21
CA PHE A 231 14.26 -16.64 -6.07
C PHE A 231 15.80 -16.69 -6.19
N SER A 232 16.32 -16.67 -7.42
CA SER A 232 17.76 -16.56 -7.70
C SER A 232 18.27 -15.12 -7.65
N ARG A 233 17.37 -14.13 -7.56
CA ARG A 233 17.65 -12.69 -7.66
C ARG A 233 17.47 -11.93 -6.37
N VAL A 234 16.65 -12.47 -5.47
CA VAL A 234 16.32 -11.85 -4.19
C VAL A 234 16.84 -12.75 -3.07
N ASN A 235 17.44 -12.14 -2.05
CA ASN A 235 17.94 -12.83 -0.88
C ASN A 235 16.93 -12.74 0.28
N LYS A 236 16.38 -11.55 0.51
CA LYS A 236 15.44 -11.27 1.60
C LYS A 236 14.39 -10.26 1.15
N VAL A 237 13.18 -10.41 1.68
CA VAL A 237 12.08 -9.46 1.48
C VAL A 237 11.51 -9.05 2.83
N ILE A 238 11.39 -7.74 3.01
CA ILE A 238 10.71 -7.11 4.14
C ILE A 238 9.44 -6.48 3.59
N LEU A 239 8.29 -7.04 3.95
CA LEU A 239 6.97 -6.53 3.58
C LEU A 239 6.43 -5.64 4.70
N LEU A 240 6.14 -4.38 4.40
CA LEU A 240 5.64 -3.38 5.34
C LEU A 240 4.20 -3.04 4.99
N GLY A 241 3.23 -3.44 5.82
CA GLY A 241 1.82 -3.09 5.60
C GLY A 241 1.26 -3.59 4.26
N THR A 242 1.80 -4.68 3.71
CA THR A 242 1.36 -5.20 2.40
C THR A 242 -0.01 -5.87 2.52
N PRO A 243 -1.03 -5.45 1.74
CA PRO A 243 -2.35 -6.07 1.76
C PRO A 243 -2.33 -7.40 1.02
N ASN A 244 -1.77 -8.45 1.63
CA ASN A 244 -1.52 -9.72 0.93
C ASN A 244 -2.81 -10.43 0.48
N LEU A 245 -3.97 -10.07 1.03
CA LEU A 245 -5.31 -10.47 0.56
C LEU A 245 -6.19 -9.26 0.18
N GLY A 246 -5.59 -8.11 -0.16
CA GLY A 246 -6.30 -6.90 -0.57
C GLY A 246 -6.83 -6.05 0.59
N SER A 247 -7.59 -5.01 0.25
CA SER A 247 -8.17 -4.04 1.19
C SER A 247 -9.59 -3.65 0.75
N VAL A 248 -10.55 -3.74 1.68
CA VAL A 248 -11.94 -3.29 1.42
C VAL A 248 -11.98 -1.78 1.20
N SER A 249 -11.15 -1.02 1.92
CA SER A 249 -11.05 0.42 1.75
C SER A 249 -10.65 0.80 0.32
N ALA A 250 -9.70 0.07 -0.30
CA ALA A 250 -9.30 0.31 -1.68
C ALA A 250 -10.46 0.12 -2.68
N MET A 251 -11.33 -0.87 -2.44
CA MET A 251 -12.53 -1.08 -3.26
C MET A 251 -13.53 0.08 -3.07
N VAL A 252 -13.79 0.50 -1.83
CA VAL A 252 -14.71 1.62 -1.56
C VAL A 252 -14.17 2.95 -2.10
N GLU A 253 -12.85 3.16 -2.08
CA GLU A 253 -12.21 4.31 -2.72
C GLU A 253 -12.46 4.34 -4.24
N VAL A 254 -12.48 3.18 -4.91
CA VAL A 254 -12.90 3.11 -6.33
C VAL A 254 -14.39 3.42 -6.50
N LEU A 255 -15.24 2.95 -5.57
CA LEU A 255 -16.69 3.20 -5.63
C LEU A 255 -17.05 4.67 -5.47
N GLN A 256 -16.43 5.33 -4.49
CA GLN A 256 -16.84 6.65 -4.03
C GLN A 256 -15.85 7.74 -4.45
N GLY A 257 -14.63 7.39 -4.85
CA GLY A 257 -13.52 8.31 -5.07
C GLY A 257 -12.68 8.52 -3.82
N LEU A 258 -11.42 8.92 -4.00
CA LEU A 258 -10.45 9.11 -2.91
C LEU A 258 -10.40 10.58 -2.46
N LYS A 259 -10.73 10.85 -1.20
CA LYS A 259 -10.64 12.21 -0.63
C LYS A 259 -9.18 12.63 -0.43
N ILE A 260 -8.79 13.77 -1.00
CA ILE A 260 -7.47 14.40 -0.85
C ILE A 260 -7.67 15.83 -0.36
N GLY A 261 -7.36 16.07 0.92
CA GLY A 261 -7.62 17.37 1.55
C GLY A 261 -9.12 17.70 1.56
N LEU A 262 -9.49 18.81 0.91
CA LEU A 262 -10.89 19.23 0.74
C LEU A 262 -11.52 18.69 -0.55
N ASN A 263 -10.71 18.21 -1.50
CA ASN A 263 -11.16 17.68 -2.79
C ASN A 263 -11.19 16.15 -2.80
N ARG A 264 -11.55 15.59 -3.96
CA ARG A 264 -11.68 14.15 -4.19
C ARG A 264 -11.18 13.81 -5.59
N ILE A 265 -10.38 12.75 -5.70
CA ILE A 265 -10.11 12.08 -6.97
C ILE A 265 -11.39 11.33 -7.35
N PRO A 266 -12.02 11.64 -8.48
CA PRO A 266 -13.33 11.07 -8.80
C PRO A 266 -13.21 9.59 -9.20
N PRO A 267 -14.28 8.78 -8.98
CA PRO A 267 -14.31 7.37 -9.32
C PRO A 267 -13.83 7.08 -10.75
N HIS A 268 -14.33 7.80 -11.76
CA HIS A 268 -14.01 7.52 -13.16
C HIS A 268 -12.54 7.75 -13.52
N VAL A 269 -11.82 8.60 -12.78
CA VAL A 269 -10.36 8.74 -12.91
C VAL A 269 -9.68 7.50 -12.32
N MET A 270 -10.05 7.11 -11.10
CA MET A 270 -9.47 5.93 -10.44
C MET A 270 -9.69 4.65 -11.24
N LEU A 271 -10.85 4.53 -11.89
CA LEU A 271 -11.20 3.40 -12.74
C LEU A 271 -10.27 3.25 -13.96
N THR A 272 -9.52 4.28 -14.34
CA THR A 272 -8.52 4.16 -15.40
C THR A 272 -7.23 3.46 -14.94
N TRP A 273 -7.01 3.27 -13.63
CA TRP A 273 -5.76 2.76 -13.05
C TRP A 273 -5.83 1.24 -12.76
N PRO A 274 -5.13 0.38 -13.51
CA PRO A 274 -5.14 -1.07 -13.26
C PRO A 274 -4.77 -1.48 -11.83
N SER A 275 -3.85 -0.75 -11.19
CA SER A 275 -3.37 -1.06 -9.85
C SER A 275 -4.48 -1.02 -8.78
N THR A 276 -5.51 -0.18 -8.97
CA THR A 276 -6.60 -0.02 -8.00
C THR A 276 -7.42 -1.30 -7.86
N TYR A 277 -7.78 -1.91 -8.99
CA TYR A 277 -8.47 -3.19 -9.06
C TYR A 277 -7.62 -4.30 -8.40
N GLN A 278 -6.30 -4.27 -8.62
CA GLN A 278 -5.36 -5.26 -8.08
C GLN A 278 -5.15 -5.15 -6.55
N LEU A 279 -5.74 -4.15 -5.89
CA LEU A 279 -5.80 -4.01 -4.43
C LEU A 279 -7.11 -4.54 -3.82
N PHE A 280 -8.07 -4.97 -4.65
CA PHE A 280 -9.36 -5.44 -4.15
C PHE A 280 -9.21 -6.66 -3.23
N PRO A 281 -10.14 -6.86 -2.28
CA PRO A 281 -10.13 -8.01 -1.40
C PRO A 281 -10.11 -9.32 -2.18
N HIS A 282 -9.28 -10.25 -1.73
CA HIS A 282 -9.22 -11.58 -2.32
C HIS A 282 -10.58 -12.30 -2.17
N PRO A 283 -11.08 -13.05 -3.16
CA PRO A 283 -12.38 -13.73 -3.11
C PRO A 283 -12.56 -14.78 -2.00
N ILE A 284 -11.54 -15.07 -1.20
CA ILE A 284 -11.65 -15.98 -0.04
C ILE A 284 -12.15 -15.24 1.20
N LEU A 285 -12.07 -13.91 1.21
CA LEU A 285 -12.50 -13.07 2.31
C LEU A 285 -13.99 -12.79 2.19
N LEU A 286 -14.73 -12.98 3.28
CA LEU A 286 -16.07 -12.42 3.41
C LEU A 286 -15.95 -10.91 3.54
N SER A 287 -16.09 -10.21 2.42
CA SER A 287 -15.84 -8.76 2.33
C SER A 287 -17.12 -7.92 2.30
N MET A 288 -18.30 -8.55 2.22
CA MET A 288 -19.60 -7.89 2.22
C MET A 288 -20.57 -8.49 3.22
N ILE A 289 -21.35 -7.62 3.85
CA ILE A 289 -22.45 -7.99 4.73
C ILE A 289 -23.70 -7.15 4.44
N THR A 290 -24.86 -7.70 4.79
CA THR A 290 -26.14 -6.97 4.81
C THR A 290 -26.28 -6.17 6.10
N LEU A 291 -27.28 -5.28 6.15
CA LEU A 291 -27.62 -4.48 7.33
C LEU A 291 -27.90 -5.32 8.60
N ASP A 292 -28.47 -6.53 8.46
CA ASP A 292 -28.71 -7.47 9.56
C ASP A 292 -27.50 -8.36 9.90
N GLY A 293 -26.32 -8.06 9.34
CA GLY A 293 -25.05 -8.70 9.65
C GLY A 293 -24.84 -10.07 9.00
N LYS A 294 -25.64 -10.43 7.99
CA LYS A 294 -25.47 -11.70 7.26
C LYS A 294 -24.44 -11.55 6.15
N PRO A 295 -23.73 -12.64 5.79
CA PRO A 295 -22.88 -12.67 4.61
C PRO A 295 -23.66 -12.28 3.34
N LEU A 296 -23.10 -11.35 2.57
CA LEU A 296 -23.60 -11.02 1.24
C LEU A 296 -22.60 -11.53 0.20
N GLU A 297 -22.80 -12.77 -0.24
CA GLU A 297 -21.91 -13.43 -1.20
C GLU A 297 -22.17 -12.88 -2.61
N ARG A 298 -21.40 -11.85 -3.00
CA ARG A 298 -21.30 -11.38 -4.39
C ARG A 298 -19.85 -11.28 -4.79
N ASP A 299 -19.63 -11.47 -6.07
CA ASP A 299 -18.30 -11.42 -6.66
C ASP A 299 -18.02 -10.02 -7.20
N PHE A 300 -17.15 -9.28 -6.53
CA PHE A 300 -16.76 -7.93 -6.92
C PHE A 300 -15.93 -7.90 -8.20
N PHE A 301 -15.39 -9.03 -8.63
CA PHE A 301 -14.68 -9.11 -9.90
C PHE A 301 -15.63 -9.49 -11.04
N ASP A 302 -16.93 -9.64 -10.77
CA ASP A 302 -17.97 -9.76 -11.79
C ASP A 302 -18.61 -8.39 -12.03
N THR A 303 -18.47 -7.88 -13.26
CA THR A 303 -19.06 -6.62 -13.71
C THR A 303 -20.58 -6.59 -13.50
N GLU A 304 -21.26 -7.73 -13.56
CA GLU A 304 -22.71 -7.81 -13.35
C GLU A 304 -23.09 -7.48 -11.90
N THR A 305 -22.24 -7.76 -10.91
CA THR A 305 -22.43 -7.31 -9.52
C THR A 305 -22.52 -5.78 -9.48
N TRP A 306 -21.60 -5.09 -10.16
CA TRP A 306 -21.55 -3.62 -10.17
C TRP A 306 -22.73 -3.01 -10.92
N ARG A 307 -23.21 -3.65 -11.99
CA ARG A 307 -24.43 -3.24 -12.70
C ARG A 307 -25.66 -3.34 -11.82
N ARG A 308 -25.81 -4.44 -11.08
CA ARG A 308 -27.00 -4.70 -10.24
C ARG A 308 -27.12 -3.74 -9.07
N PHE A 309 -26.00 -3.35 -8.48
CA PHE A 309 -25.97 -2.34 -7.43
C PHE A 309 -25.85 -0.92 -7.96
N GLU A 310 -25.88 -0.73 -9.29
CA GLU A 310 -25.73 0.58 -9.94
C GLU A 310 -24.50 1.34 -9.43
N TRP A 311 -23.38 0.64 -9.22
CA TRP A 311 -22.16 1.23 -8.68
C TRP A 311 -21.35 1.97 -9.74
N THR A 312 -20.76 3.10 -9.37
CA THR A 312 -19.82 3.90 -10.19
C THR A 312 -20.38 4.24 -11.58
N ILE A 313 -19.76 3.74 -12.65
CA ILE A 313 -20.13 3.97 -14.05
C ILE A 313 -21.46 3.31 -14.44
N PHE A 314 -22.05 2.50 -13.56
CA PHE A 314 -23.37 1.91 -13.75
C PHE A 314 -24.48 2.66 -13.01
N ASN A 315 -24.15 3.63 -12.15
CA ASN A 315 -25.14 4.55 -11.61
C ASN A 315 -25.77 5.35 -12.78
N PRO A 316 -27.10 5.42 -12.90
CA PRO A 316 -27.75 6.08 -14.04
C PRO A 316 -27.31 7.53 -14.22
N GLN A 317 -27.20 8.30 -13.15
CA GLN A 317 -26.82 9.71 -13.20
C GLN A 317 -25.35 9.87 -13.62
N VAL A 318 -24.45 9.03 -13.10
CA VAL A 318 -23.03 9.03 -13.50
C VAL A 318 -22.87 8.61 -14.95
N ARG A 319 -23.55 7.55 -15.39
CA ARG A 319 -23.56 7.09 -16.78
C ARG A 319 -24.00 8.20 -17.72
N ASP A 320 -25.16 8.79 -17.46
CA ASP A 320 -25.73 9.82 -18.33
C ASP A 320 -24.80 11.04 -18.40
N SER A 321 -24.19 11.42 -17.27
CA SER A 321 -23.16 12.47 -17.24
C SER A 321 -21.92 12.13 -18.08
N ILE A 322 -21.42 10.89 -18.05
CA ILE A 322 -20.28 10.47 -18.88
C ILE A 322 -20.65 10.51 -20.37
N ILE A 323 -21.84 10.04 -20.74
CA ILE A 323 -22.31 10.03 -22.13
C ILE A 323 -22.47 11.47 -22.64
N GLU A 324 -23.06 12.36 -21.85
CA GLU A 324 -23.23 13.77 -22.22
C GLU A 324 -21.89 14.49 -22.43
N ASN A 325 -20.89 14.22 -21.58
CA ASN A 325 -19.61 14.91 -21.62
C ASN A 325 -18.57 14.30 -22.58
N LYS A 326 -18.57 12.97 -22.73
CA LYS A 326 -17.52 12.22 -23.47
C LYS A 326 -18.07 11.36 -24.61
N GLY A 327 -19.39 11.21 -24.73
CA GLY A 327 -20.05 10.44 -25.78
C GLY A 327 -20.27 8.97 -25.44
N GLU A 328 -21.24 8.36 -26.12
CA GLU A 328 -21.62 6.95 -25.94
C GLU A 328 -20.45 5.99 -26.23
N ASP A 329 -19.67 6.24 -27.28
CA ASP A 329 -18.53 5.38 -27.65
C ASP A 329 -17.48 5.31 -26.55
N TYR A 330 -17.22 6.44 -25.86
CA TYR A 330 -16.30 6.46 -24.73
C TYR A 330 -16.87 5.70 -23.53
N TYR A 331 -18.16 5.86 -23.23
CA TYR A 331 -18.80 5.11 -22.15
C TYR A 331 -18.70 3.60 -22.39
N GLN A 332 -19.01 3.14 -23.61
CA GLN A 332 -18.89 1.73 -23.97
C GLN A 332 -17.44 1.23 -23.90
N LEU A 333 -16.47 2.05 -24.30
CA LEU A 333 -15.04 1.74 -24.11
C LEU A 333 -14.70 1.56 -22.63
N LEU A 334 -15.15 2.47 -21.77
CA LEU A 334 -14.91 2.43 -20.33
C LEU A 334 -15.52 1.17 -19.70
N VAL A 335 -16.73 0.77 -20.10
CA VAL A 335 -17.37 -0.47 -19.62
C VAL A 335 -16.57 -1.72 -20.03
N ARG A 336 -16.09 -1.81 -21.28
CA ARG A 336 -15.24 -2.93 -21.72
C ARG A 336 -13.89 -2.95 -21.01
N TYR A 337 -13.30 -1.78 -20.79
CA TYR A 337 -12.06 -1.64 -20.05
C TYR A 337 -12.22 -2.11 -18.61
N PHE A 338 -13.28 -1.64 -17.94
CA PHE A 338 -13.63 -2.02 -16.58
C PHE A 338 -13.75 -3.54 -16.41
N ASP A 339 -14.51 -4.20 -17.28
CA ASP A 339 -14.70 -5.65 -17.28
C ASP A 339 -13.37 -6.41 -17.39
N ARG A 340 -12.51 -5.97 -18.32
CA ARG A 340 -11.18 -6.54 -18.48
C ARG A 340 -10.28 -6.33 -17.26
N GLN A 341 -10.31 -5.14 -16.65
CA GLN A 341 -9.47 -4.85 -15.49
C GLN A 341 -9.93 -5.63 -14.25
N LEU A 342 -11.23 -5.84 -14.06
CA LEU A 342 -11.75 -6.71 -13.00
C LEU A 342 -11.24 -8.15 -13.15
N GLU A 343 -11.40 -8.75 -14.32
CA GLU A 343 -10.94 -10.13 -14.54
C GLU A 343 -9.41 -10.25 -14.41
N ARG A 344 -8.67 -9.26 -14.90
CA ARG A 344 -7.22 -9.22 -14.73
C ARG A 344 -6.81 -9.09 -13.26
N ALA A 345 -7.52 -8.29 -12.48
CA ALA A 345 -7.27 -8.14 -11.05
C ALA A 345 -7.64 -9.40 -10.25
N ARG A 346 -8.74 -10.08 -10.61
CA ARG A 346 -9.10 -11.39 -10.07
C ARG A 346 -7.93 -12.36 -10.24
N ARG A 347 -7.40 -12.45 -11.46
CA ARG A 347 -6.25 -13.32 -11.76
C ARG A 347 -5.00 -12.89 -11.02
N PHE A 348 -4.75 -11.59 -10.89
CA PHE A 348 -3.62 -11.09 -10.12
C PHE A 348 -3.68 -11.57 -8.66
N VAL A 349 -4.80 -11.36 -7.95
CA VAL A 349 -4.90 -11.77 -6.55
C VAL A 349 -4.79 -13.29 -6.37
N TRP A 350 -5.36 -14.08 -7.29
CA TRP A 350 -5.22 -15.54 -7.27
C TRP A 350 -3.80 -16.02 -7.58
N SER A 351 -3.11 -15.38 -8.53
CA SER A 351 -1.71 -15.70 -8.87
C SER A 351 -0.76 -15.54 -7.68
N LEU A 352 -1.11 -14.69 -6.71
CA LEU A 352 -0.33 -14.48 -5.49
C LEU A 352 -0.61 -15.52 -4.40
N SER A 353 -1.68 -16.30 -4.54
CA SER A 353 -2.18 -17.25 -3.55
C SER A 353 -1.91 -18.72 -3.89
N VAL A 354 -1.47 -19.02 -5.12
CA VAL A 354 -1.08 -20.40 -5.50
C VAL A 354 0.18 -20.85 -4.75
N PRO A 355 0.35 -22.17 -4.48
CA PRO A 355 1.57 -22.71 -3.91
C PRO A 355 2.82 -22.32 -4.71
N THR A 356 3.93 -22.04 -4.02
CA THR A 356 5.25 -21.90 -4.67
C THR A 356 6.09 -23.13 -4.39
N PRO A 357 7.09 -23.42 -5.25
CA PRO A 357 8.21 -24.25 -4.84
C PRO A 357 8.86 -23.72 -3.56
N GLU A 358 9.61 -24.59 -2.88
CA GLU A 358 10.42 -24.18 -1.72
C GLU A 358 11.39 -23.07 -2.15
N SER A 359 11.33 -21.95 -1.44
CA SER A 359 12.08 -20.75 -1.78
C SER A 359 13.16 -20.48 -0.72
N PRO A 360 14.42 -20.24 -1.12
CA PRO A 360 15.45 -19.82 -0.17
C PRO A 360 15.29 -18.35 0.25
N VAL A 361 14.32 -17.62 -0.31
CA VAL A 361 14.08 -16.20 -0.01
C VAL A 361 13.51 -16.07 1.40
N ARG A 362 14.18 -15.30 2.26
CA ARG A 362 13.68 -15.03 3.60
C ARG A 362 12.63 -13.93 3.59
N TYR A 363 11.44 -14.23 4.10
CA TYR A 363 10.37 -13.24 4.31
C TYR A 363 10.39 -12.69 5.74
N ILE A 364 10.18 -11.39 5.86
CA ILE A 364 9.90 -10.70 7.13
C ILE A 364 8.68 -9.82 6.87
N VAL A 365 7.64 -9.98 7.67
CA VAL A 365 6.39 -9.24 7.52
C VAL A 365 6.21 -8.36 8.74
N PHE A 366 6.09 -7.05 8.50
CA PHE A 366 5.78 -6.06 9.52
C PHE A 366 4.46 -5.37 9.18
N GLY A 367 3.62 -5.21 10.19
CA GLY A 367 2.44 -4.35 10.13
C GLY A 367 1.92 -4.12 11.54
N GLY A 368 1.09 -3.09 11.67
CA GLY A 368 0.51 -2.69 12.95
C GLY A 368 -0.87 -3.29 13.19
N ASP A 369 -1.29 -3.22 14.44
CA ASP A 369 -2.68 -3.34 14.91
C ASP A 369 -3.09 -2.07 15.69
N CYS A 370 -2.54 -0.93 15.27
CA CYS A 370 -2.69 0.36 15.95
C CYS A 370 -4.04 1.04 15.71
N GLU A 371 -4.82 0.60 14.70
CA GLU A 371 -6.11 1.20 14.34
C GLU A 371 -7.12 0.13 13.92
N LEU A 372 -8.38 0.29 14.34
CA LEU A 372 -9.47 -0.54 13.84
C LEU A 372 -9.66 -0.27 12.34
N THR A 373 -9.58 -1.33 11.55
CA THR A 373 -9.46 -1.27 10.10
C THR A 373 -10.66 -1.96 9.44
N PRO A 374 -11.27 -1.35 8.41
CA PRO A 374 -12.37 -1.98 7.69
C PRO A 374 -11.99 -3.34 7.09
N ALA A 375 -12.68 -4.37 7.56
CA ALA A 375 -12.56 -5.75 7.09
C ALA A 375 -13.71 -6.14 6.16
N ARG A 376 -14.86 -5.46 6.27
CA ARG A 376 -16.07 -5.73 5.50
C ARG A 376 -16.77 -4.43 5.17
N LEU A 377 -17.34 -4.35 3.97
CA LEU A 377 -18.28 -3.30 3.60
C LEU A 377 -19.71 -3.78 3.88
N LEU A 378 -20.55 -2.87 4.34
CA LEU A 378 -21.97 -3.12 4.55
C LEU A 378 -22.75 -2.51 3.39
N VAL A 379 -23.70 -3.28 2.84
CA VAL A 379 -24.66 -2.77 1.85
C VAL A 379 -25.97 -2.47 2.57
N GLU A 380 -26.35 -1.19 2.59
CA GLU A 380 -27.57 -0.65 3.19
C GLU A 380 -28.53 -0.19 2.09
N GLU A 381 -29.79 -0.57 2.16
CA GLU A 381 -30.82 -0.08 1.24
C GLU A 381 -31.45 1.21 1.80
N VAL A 382 -31.21 2.33 1.14
CA VAL A 382 -31.69 3.67 1.54
C VAL A 382 -32.53 4.26 0.41
N GLU A 383 -33.80 4.54 0.68
CA GLU A 383 -34.73 5.12 -0.31
C GLU A 383 -34.82 4.36 -1.66
N GLY A 384 -34.48 3.06 -1.67
CA GLY A 384 -34.47 2.22 -2.87
C GLY A 384 -33.12 2.16 -3.59
N GLU A 385 -32.07 2.77 -3.03
CA GLU A 385 -30.69 2.70 -3.52
C GLU A 385 -29.81 1.83 -2.59
N SER A 386 -28.93 1.03 -3.18
CA SER A 386 -27.96 0.22 -2.45
C SER A 386 -26.69 1.03 -2.13
N VAL A 387 -26.60 1.54 -0.90
CA VAL A 387 -25.51 2.38 -0.41
C VAL A 387 -24.45 1.54 0.31
N VAL A 388 -23.17 1.78 0.01
CA VAL A 388 -22.04 1.12 0.67
C VAL A 388 -21.57 1.92 1.89
N ARG A 389 -21.46 1.25 3.04
CA ARG A 389 -20.88 1.76 4.29
C ARG A 389 -19.58 1.04 4.60
N LEU A 390 -18.51 1.80 4.81
CA LEU A 390 -17.20 1.31 5.18
C LEU A 390 -17.01 1.31 6.70
N PHE A 391 -17.65 2.25 7.40
CA PHE A 391 -17.58 2.36 8.86
C PHE A 391 -18.97 2.29 9.52
N PRO A 392 -19.08 1.74 10.75
CA PRO A 392 -20.34 1.71 11.49
C PRO A 392 -21.01 3.08 11.64
N SER A 393 -20.22 4.14 11.78
CA SER A 393 -20.71 5.52 11.91
C SER A 393 -21.41 6.06 10.66
N GLU A 394 -21.28 5.37 9.52
CA GLU A 394 -21.91 5.78 8.25
C GLU A 394 -23.28 5.16 8.05
N ILE A 395 -23.67 4.16 8.87
CA ILE A 395 -24.97 3.47 8.77
C ILE A 395 -26.08 4.44 9.16
N GLU A 396 -27.09 4.55 8.31
CA GLU A 396 -28.19 5.51 8.50
C GLU A 396 -29.26 4.96 9.45
N SER A 397 -29.63 3.69 9.29
CA SER A 397 -30.68 3.02 10.07
C SER A 397 -30.15 1.71 10.69
N PRO A 398 -29.34 1.77 11.76
CA PRO A 398 -28.77 0.57 12.38
C PRO A 398 -29.86 -0.31 12.99
N VAL A 399 -29.66 -1.63 12.92
CA VAL A 399 -30.57 -2.64 13.49
C VAL A 399 -30.17 -2.93 14.93
N ASP A 400 -31.15 -2.85 15.84
CA ASP A 400 -30.97 -3.16 17.26
C ASP A 400 -30.37 -4.57 17.46
N GLY A 401 -29.31 -4.65 18.26
CA GLY A 401 -28.64 -5.91 18.63
C GLY A 401 -27.55 -6.38 17.67
N VAL A 402 -27.32 -5.69 16.54
CA VAL A 402 -26.20 -5.98 15.63
C VAL A 402 -24.94 -5.23 16.10
N ASN A 403 -23.84 -5.94 16.31
CA ASN A 403 -22.57 -5.35 16.71
C ASN A 403 -21.73 -4.98 15.47
N TYR A 404 -22.00 -3.81 14.89
CA TYR A 404 -21.34 -3.36 13.66
C TYR A 404 -19.83 -3.16 13.81
N ASP A 405 -19.35 -2.67 14.95
CA ASP A 405 -17.91 -2.53 15.21
C ASP A 405 -17.17 -3.86 15.05
N LEU A 406 -17.68 -4.94 15.68
CA LEU A 406 -17.07 -6.27 15.57
C LEU A 406 -17.26 -6.92 14.20
N LEU A 407 -18.34 -6.59 13.49
CA LEU A 407 -18.63 -7.18 12.17
C LEU A 407 -17.83 -6.51 11.05
N MET A 408 -17.66 -5.19 11.10
CA MET A 408 -17.08 -4.41 10.01
C MET A 408 -15.60 -4.12 10.20
N LEU A 409 -15.11 -4.07 11.44
CA LEU A 409 -13.74 -3.66 11.74
C LEU A 409 -12.93 -4.80 12.36
N GLU A 410 -11.66 -4.88 11.98
CA GLU A 410 -10.68 -5.80 12.57
C GLU A 410 -9.39 -5.04 12.92
N PRO A 411 -8.52 -5.57 13.81
CA PRO A 411 -7.23 -4.95 14.09
C PRO A 411 -6.39 -4.77 12.82
N GLY A 412 -5.76 -3.61 12.65
CA GLY A 412 -4.89 -3.31 11.51
C GLY A 412 -4.21 -1.94 11.62
N ASP A 413 -3.91 -1.32 10.49
CA ASP A 413 -3.21 -0.02 10.41
C ASP A 413 -4.07 1.13 9.86
N GLY A 414 -5.39 0.92 9.77
CA GLY A 414 -6.37 1.84 9.20
C GLY A 414 -6.60 1.62 7.69
N ARG A 415 -5.78 0.81 7.01
CA ARG A 415 -5.92 0.47 5.58
C ARG A 415 -5.85 -1.03 5.31
N VAL A 416 -5.00 -1.74 6.03
CA VAL A 416 -4.73 -3.17 5.89
C VAL A 416 -5.03 -3.86 7.21
N THR A 417 -5.96 -4.82 7.16
CA THR A 417 -6.28 -5.63 8.33
C THR A 417 -5.13 -6.59 8.64
N LYS A 418 -4.97 -6.96 9.91
CA LYS A 418 -3.96 -7.93 10.36
C LYS A 418 -4.08 -9.27 9.63
N PRO A 419 -5.28 -9.84 9.35
CA PRO A 419 -5.39 -11.05 8.54
C PRO A 419 -4.92 -10.85 7.10
N SER A 420 -5.29 -9.75 6.44
CA SER A 420 -4.79 -9.45 5.09
C SER A 420 -3.27 -9.31 5.07
N LEU A 421 -2.66 -8.66 6.07
CA LEU A 421 -1.22 -8.52 6.21
C LEU A 421 -0.47 -9.87 6.23
N ILE A 422 -0.98 -10.86 6.96
CA ILE A 422 -0.33 -12.18 7.12
C ILE A 422 -0.92 -13.27 6.20
N ALA A 423 -1.72 -12.84 5.22
CA ALA A 423 -2.45 -13.67 4.27
C ALA A 423 -3.29 -14.76 4.95
N ARG A 424 -4.22 -14.36 5.81
CA ARG A 424 -5.16 -15.25 6.50
C ARG A 424 -6.57 -14.70 6.36
N ASP A 425 -7.54 -15.61 6.33
CA ASP A 425 -8.98 -15.37 6.34
C ASP A 425 -9.56 -15.33 7.76
N ALA A 426 -8.74 -15.60 8.78
CA ALA A 426 -9.12 -15.54 10.19
C ALA A 426 -8.03 -14.91 11.06
N LEU A 427 -8.48 -14.17 12.09
CA LEU A 427 -7.62 -13.58 13.13
C LEU A 427 -7.02 -14.64 14.07
N ASP A 428 -7.75 -15.71 14.34
CA ASP A 428 -7.31 -16.78 15.23
C ASP A 428 -6.11 -17.52 14.58
N PRO A 429 -4.92 -17.48 15.20
CA PRO A 429 -3.73 -18.13 14.66
C PRO A 429 -3.81 -19.66 14.70
N THR A 430 -4.72 -20.24 15.50
CA THR A 430 -4.91 -21.69 15.63
C THR A 430 -5.71 -22.29 14.47
N ILE A 431 -6.49 -21.47 13.76
CA ILE A 431 -7.23 -21.89 12.57
C ILE A 431 -6.22 -22.14 11.44
N PRO A 432 -6.25 -23.26 10.71
CA PRO A 432 -5.40 -23.43 9.54
C PRO A 432 -5.70 -22.33 8.51
N ARG A 433 -4.67 -21.83 7.83
CA ARG A 433 -4.87 -20.88 6.72
C ARG A 433 -5.79 -21.51 5.66
N HIS A 434 -6.64 -20.70 5.03
CA HIS A 434 -7.49 -21.15 3.93
C HIS A 434 -6.71 -22.00 2.91
N ARG A 435 -7.28 -23.13 2.47
CA ARG A 435 -6.61 -24.10 1.58
C ARG A 435 -6.13 -23.52 0.24
N TYR A 436 -6.72 -22.41 -0.19
CA TYR A 436 -6.33 -21.71 -1.42
C TYR A 436 -5.54 -20.42 -1.17
N SER A 437 -5.03 -20.22 0.04
CA SER A 437 -4.15 -19.10 0.38
C SER A 437 -2.79 -19.66 0.75
N TYR A 438 -1.84 -19.61 -0.17
CA TYR A 438 -0.44 -19.89 0.11
C TYR A 438 0.32 -18.60 0.37
N PHE A 439 1.09 -18.59 1.45
CA PHE A 439 1.98 -17.48 1.80
C PHE A 439 3.20 -17.99 2.57
N PRO A 440 4.43 -17.65 2.14
CA PRO A 440 5.67 -18.21 2.67
C PRO A 440 6.08 -17.55 4.00
N LEU A 441 5.36 -17.88 5.07
CA LEU A 441 5.65 -17.49 6.47
C LEU A 441 5.84 -18.71 7.36
#